data_AF-A0A1V6RM29-F1
#
_entry.id   AF-A0A1V6RM29-F1
#
_cell.length_a   1.000
_cell.length_b   1.000
_cell.length_c   1.000
_cell.angle_alpha   90.00
_cell.angle_beta   90.00
_cell.angle_gamma   90.00
#
_symmetry.space_group_name_H-M   'P 1'
#
loop_
_entity.id
_entity.type
_entity.pdbx_description
1 polymer ?
#
loop_
_entity_poly.entity_id
_entity_poly.type
_entity_poly.pdbx_seq_one_letter_code
_entity_poly.pdbx_strand_id
1 'polypeptide(L)'
;MYSLRRTAFFYGSRVNVTSPWYVNTKILSDEALKRVSSVGVEFAQAEDATQCLLRILSVRSINGHSFFVSGRKWASSGYMDLDLEDYPSNALICEIQEDQIKSAPVELGLLV
;
A
#
# COMPACT_ATOMS: atom_id res chain seq x y z
N MET A 1 -20.07 0.41 -6.28
CA MET A 1 -18.93 1.03 -5.56
C MET A 1 -17.76 1.04 -6.53
N TYR A 2 -17.05 2.16 -6.73
CA TYR A 2 -15.85 2.15 -7.57
C TYR A 2 -14.67 1.59 -6.76
N SER A 3 -14.08 0.49 -7.21
CA SER A 3 -12.77 0.06 -6.70
C SER A 3 -11.68 0.91 -7.34
N LEU A 4 -11.27 1.99 -6.67
CA LEU A 4 -10.35 3.00 -7.25
C LEU A 4 -9.08 2.38 -7.84
N ARG A 5 -8.49 1.37 -7.20
CA ARG A 5 -7.29 0.70 -7.71
C ARG A 5 -7.50 -0.02 -9.04
N ARG A 6 -8.73 -0.51 -9.28
CA ARG A 6 -9.10 -1.27 -10.46
C ARG A 6 -9.66 -0.36 -11.56
N THR A 7 -10.35 0.72 -11.19
CA THR A 7 -11.04 1.57 -12.17
C THR A 7 -10.25 2.83 -12.54
N ALA A 8 -9.65 3.54 -11.57
CA ALA A 8 -9.00 4.84 -11.81
C ALA A 8 -7.81 4.73 -12.78
N PHE A 9 -7.17 3.56 -12.83
CA PHE A 9 -6.04 3.24 -13.70
C PHE A 9 -6.36 3.43 -15.18
N PHE A 10 -7.57 3.04 -15.61
CA PHE A 10 -8.03 3.20 -16.99
C PHE A 10 -8.19 4.67 -17.40
N TYR A 11 -8.24 5.59 -16.44
CA TYR A 11 -8.30 7.03 -16.65
C TYR A 11 -6.96 7.73 -16.38
N GLY A 12 -5.86 6.97 -16.34
CA GLY A 12 -4.51 7.51 -16.21
C GLY A 12 -4.04 7.78 -14.77
N SER A 13 -4.82 7.40 -13.76
CA SER A 13 -4.44 7.55 -12.35
C SER A 13 -4.09 6.21 -11.73
N ARG A 14 -2.88 6.08 -11.16
CA ARG A 14 -2.47 4.89 -10.41
C ARG A 14 -2.79 5.04 -8.93
N VAL A 15 -3.35 4.00 -8.33
CA VAL A 15 -3.70 4.00 -6.90
C VAL A 15 -2.97 2.85 -6.22
N ASN A 16 -2.21 3.14 -5.17
CA ASN A 16 -1.49 2.15 -4.38
C ASN A 16 -1.69 2.49 -2.89
N VAL A 17 -1.48 1.51 -2.02
CA VAL A 17 -1.57 1.67 -0.57
C VAL A 17 -0.16 1.63 0.02
N THR A 18 0.15 2.55 0.93
CA THR A 18 1.32 2.43 1.81
C THR A 18 0.84 2.17 3.22
N SER A 19 1.27 1.06 3.81
CA SER A 19 0.92 0.63 5.17
C SER A 19 2.15 0.79 6.06
N PRO A 20 2.27 1.88 6.83
CA PRO A 20 3.46 2.12 7.62
C PRO A 20 3.47 1.28 8.90
N TRP A 21 4.61 0.64 9.18
CA TRP A 21 4.94 0.14 10.53
C TRP A 21 5.14 1.33 11.49
N TYR A 22 5.63 1.07 12.71
CA TYR A 22 6.17 2.11 13.59
C TYR A 22 7.25 2.93 12.86
N VAL A 23 6.85 4.03 12.20
CA VAL A 23 7.74 5.00 11.59
C VAL A 23 8.08 6.05 12.63
N ASN A 24 9.36 6.31 12.83
CA ASN A 24 9.83 7.34 13.74
C ASN A 24 9.49 8.73 13.20
N THR A 25 8.32 9.24 13.59
CA THR A 25 7.80 10.57 13.24
C THR A 25 7.44 11.34 14.50
N LYS A 26 7.00 12.59 14.35
CA LYS A 26 6.53 13.43 15.48
C LYS A 26 5.10 13.13 15.94
N ILE A 27 4.44 12.10 15.39
CA ILE A 27 3.09 11.69 15.82
C ILE A 27 3.11 11.16 17.27
N LEU A 28 4.18 10.45 17.67
CA LEU A 28 4.37 9.95 19.03
C LEU A 28 5.42 10.81 19.77
N SER A 29 5.28 10.89 21.09
CA SER A 29 6.30 11.52 21.94
C SER A 29 7.57 10.67 22.01
N ASP A 30 8.72 11.30 22.31
CA ASP A 30 10.00 10.60 22.45
C ASP A 30 9.95 9.52 23.55
N GLU A 31 9.16 9.74 24.61
CA GLU A 31 8.93 8.75 25.67
C GLU A 31 8.16 7.53 25.15
N ALA A 32 7.10 7.75 24.36
CA ALA A 32 6.34 6.67 23.75
C ALA A 32 7.19 5.87 22.77
N LEU A 33 8.04 6.53 21.98
CA LEU A 33 9.00 5.89 21.08
C LEU A 33 9.99 5.02 21.85
N LYS A 34 10.60 5.55 22.93
CA LYS A 34 11.53 4.81 23.79
C LYS A 34 10.90 3.58 24.44
N ARG A 35 9.64 3.69 24.89
CA ARG A 35 8.90 2.57 25.48
C ARG A 35 8.64 1.45 24.47
N VAL A 36 8.38 1.80 23.21
CA VAL A 36 8.17 0.81 22.13
C VAL A 36 9.50 0.18 21.72
N SER A 37 10.59 0.97 21.62
CA SER A 37 11.90 0.41 21.30
C SER A 37 12.47 -0.46 22.43
N SER A 38 12.15 -0.17 23.70
CA SER A 38 12.64 -0.96 24.83
C SER A 38 12.11 -2.40 24.88
N VAL A 39 11.04 -2.71 24.13
CA VAL A 39 10.53 -4.07 23.96
C VAL A 39 11.00 -4.75 22.66
N GLY A 40 12.02 -4.18 22.00
CA GLY A 40 12.64 -4.77 20.81
C GLY A 40 11.94 -4.45 19.48
N VAL A 41 11.00 -3.50 19.48
CA VAL A 41 10.41 -3.02 18.22
C VAL A 41 11.41 -2.12 17.51
N GLU A 42 11.81 -2.54 16.31
CA GLU A 42 12.58 -1.73 15.39
C GLU A 42 11.67 -0.81 14.60
N PHE A 43 12.04 0.47 14.55
CA PHE A 43 11.31 1.50 13.84
C PHE A 43 11.79 1.62 12.39
N ALA A 44 10.84 1.85 11.49
CA ALA A 44 11.15 2.42 10.18
C ALA A 44 11.50 3.92 10.34
N GLN A 45 12.26 4.46 9.41
CA GLN A 45 12.57 5.89 9.34
C GLN A 45 11.68 6.60 8.30
N ALA A 46 11.59 7.92 8.38
CA ALA A 46 10.82 8.71 7.40
C ALA A 46 11.39 8.57 5.97
N GLU A 47 12.70 8.39 5.86
CA GLU A 47 13.41 8.12 4.62
C GLU A 47 12.92 6.82 3.96
N ASP A 48 12.61 5.79 4.74
CA ASP A 48 12.13 4.51 4.22
C ASP A 48 10.75 4.66 3.56
N ALA A 49 9.86 5.46 4.16
CA ALA A 49 8.58 5.83 3.53
C ALA A 49 8.77 6.65 2.25
N THR A 50 9.75 7.56 2.25
CA THR A 50 10.09 8.37 1.08
C THR A 50 10.61 7.50 -0.07
N GLN A 51 11.49 6.54 0.23
CA GLN A 51 11.99 5.59 -0.76
C GLN A 51 10.87 4.73 -1.35
N CYS A 52 9.94 4.26 -0.50
CA CYS A 52 8.75 3.56 -0.96
C CYS A 52 7.92 4.41 -1.94
N LEU A 53 7.67 5.67 -1.59
CA LEU A 53 6.93 6.59 -2.45
C LEU A 53 7.65 6.82 -3.79
N LEU A 54 8.97 7.08 -3.76
CA LEU A 54 9.76 7.27 -4.96
C LEU A 54 9.69 6.06 -5.90
N ARG A 55 9.75 4.84 -5.35
CA ARG A 55 9.57 3.61 -6.13
C ARG A 55 8.21 3.57 -6.84
N ILE A 56 7.13 3.83 -6.12
CA ILE A 56 5.76 3.87 -6.67
C ILE A 56 5.68 4.91 -7.79
N LEU A 57 6.24 6.11 -7.59
CA LEU A 57 6.20 7.20 -8.56
C LEU A 57 7.05 6.90 -9.81
N SER A 58 8.25 6.35 -9.64
CA SER A 58 9.19 6.10 -10.74
C SER A 58 8.77 4.93 -11.64
N VAL A 59 8.06 3.94 -11.11
CA VAL A 59 7.75 2.71 -11.85
C VAL A 59 6.31 2.73 -12.31
N ARG A 60 6.11 3.01 -13.60
CA ARG A 60 4.78 3.19 -14.18
C ARG A 60 3.90 1.93 -14.14
N SER A 61 4.49 0.73 -14.06
CA SER A 61 3.74 -0.52 -13.95
C SER A 61 3.13 -0.78 -12.57
N ILE A 62 3.53 -0.05 -11.53
CA ILE A 62 3.02 -0.26 -10.17
C ILE A 62 1.63 0.38 -10.04
N ASN A 63 0.58 -0.43 -10.01
CA ASN A 63 -0.78 0.00 -9.72
C ASN A 63 -1.53 -1.05 -8.92
N GLY A 64 -2.26 -0.62 -7.90
CA GLY A 64 -3.12 -1.45 -7.09
C GLY A 64 -2.38 -2.38 -6.14
N HIS A 65 -1.13 -2.07 -5.79
CA HIS A 65 -0.33 -2.80 -4.82
C HIS A 65 -0.43 -2.17 -3.42
N SER A 66 -0.20 -2.98 -2.38
CA SER A 66 0.08 -2.48 -1.03
C SER A 66 1.55 -2.67 -0.67
N PHE A 67 2.19 -1.57 -0.29
CA PHE A 67 3.56 -1.56 0.19
C PHE A 67 3.59 -1.45 1.71
N PHE A 68 4.36 -2.31 2.35
CA PHE A 68 4.66 -2.24 3.78
C PHE A 68 5.94 -1.43 3.99
N VAL A 69 5.83 -0.26 4.62
CA VAL A 69 7.01 0.49 5.08
C VAL A 69 7.43 -0.12 6.42
N SER A 70 8.62 -0.70 6.47
CA SER A 70 9.01 -1.67 7.49
C SER A 70 10.33 -1.29 8.17
N GLY A 71 10.56 -1.82 9.38
CA GLY A 71 11.93 -1.87 9.93
C GLY A 71 12.88 -2.64 9.00
N ARG A 72 14.16 -2.29 9.00
CA ARG A 72 15.14 -2.84 8.06
C ARG A 72 15.50 -4.30 8.33
N LYS A 73 15.17 -4.82 9.50
CA LYS A 73 15.20 -6.27 9.77
C LYS A 73 14.33 -7.12 8.84
N TRP A 74 13.28 -6.57 8.24
CA TRP A 74 12.41 -7.29 7.30
C TRP A 74 12.69 -6.94 5.84
N ALA A 75 13.02 -5.68 5.55
CA ALA A 75 13.37 -5.23 4.21
C ALA A 75 14.56 -4.28 4.27
N SER A 76 15.66 -4.63 3.60
CA SER A 76 16.88 -3.82 3.60
C SER A 76 16.67 -2.40 3.02
N SER A 77 15.72 -2.26 2.08
CA SER A 77 15.26 -1.00 1.49
C SER A 77 14.35 -0.16 2.40
N GLY A 78 13.94 -0.68 3.56
CA GLY A 78 12.99 -0.03 4.47
C GLY A 78 11.52 -0.18 4.05
N TYR A 79 11.24 -0.90 2.98
CA TYR A 79 9.88 -1.24 2.55
C TYR A 79 9.87 -2.48 1.66
N MET A 80 8.71 -3.14 1.54
CA MET A 80 8.47 -4.26 0.63
C MET A 80 7.09 -4.17 -0.02
N ASP A 81 6.97 -4.70 -1.23
CA ASP A 81 5.68 -4.99 -1.85
C ASP A 81 5.10 -6.23 -1.18
N LEU A 82 3.85 -6.16 -0.73
CA LEU A 82 3.20 -7.30 -0.08
C LEU A 82 2.57 -8.25 -1.11
N ASP A 83 2.17 -7.73 -2.27
CA ASP A 83 1.47 -8.48 -3.32
C ASP A 83 0.27 -9.30 -2.77
N LEU A 84 -0.57 -8.65 -1.97
CA LEU A 84 -1.70 -9.28 -1.24
C LEU A 84 -3.06 -8.87 -1.79
N GLU A 85 -3.10 -8.18 -2.93
CA GLU A 85 -4.32 -7.56 -3.44
C GLU A 85 -5.11 -8.45 -4.38
N ASP A 86 -4.45 -9.37 -5.06
CA ASP A 86 -5.05 -10.27 -6.04
C ASP A 86 -4.70 -11.72 -5.68
N TYR A 87 -5.71 -12.59 -5.72
CA TYR A 87 -5.57 -14.01 -5.34
C TYR A 87 -6.01 -14.88 -6.53
N PRO A 88 -5.25 -14.93 -7.63
CA PRO A 88 -5.68 -15.57 -8.88
C PRO A 88 -5.93 -17.07 -8.73
N SER A 89 -5.33 -17.70 -7.71
CA SER A 89 -5.55 -19.11 -7.39
C SER A 89 -6.79 -19.37 -6.54
N ASN A 90 -7.52 -18.34 -6.11
CA ASN A 90 -8.70 -18.46 -5.26
C ASN A 90 -9.95 -17.96 -5.99
N ALA A 91 -10.69 -18.89 -6.60
CA ALA A 91 -11.88 -18.58 -7.40
C ALA A 91 -12.94 -17.76 -6.64
N LEU A 92 -13.15 -18.03 -5.35
CA LEU A 92 -14.11 -17.28 -4.53
C LEU A 92 -13.68 -15.82 -4.38
N ILE A 93 -12.40 -15.56 -4.12
CA ILE A 93 -11.90 -14.19 -4.00
C ILE A 93 -11.98 -13.47 -5.35
N CYS A 94 -11.67 -14.16 -6.45
CA CYS A 94 -11.82 -13.60 -7.80
C CYS A 94 -13.26 -13.15 -8.07
N GLU A 95 -14.25 -14.01 -7.80
CA GLU A 95 -15.67 -13.69 -7.98
C GLU A 95 -16.08 -12.46 -7.14
N ILE A 96 -15.70 -12.41 -5.86
CA ILE A 96 -15.97 -11.26 -4.98
C ILE A 96 -15.36 -9.98 -5.54
N GLN A 97 -14.13 -10.03 -6.06
CA GLN A 97 -13.44 -8.87 -6.62
C GLN A 97 -14.01 -8.40 -7.95
N GLU A 98 -14.55 -9.31 -8.76
CA GLU A 98 -15.30 -8.97 -9.97
C GLU A 98 -16.63 -8.28 -9.60
N ASP A 99 -17.35 -8.80 -8.61
CA ASP A 99 -18.61 -8.20 -8.13
C ASP A 99 -18.44 -6.77 -7.62
N GLN A 100 -17.28 -6.44 -7.04
CA GLN A 100 -16.98 -5.08 -6.57
C GLN A 100 -17.04 -4.02 -7.66
N ILE A 101 -16.78 -4.38 -8.93
CA ILE A 101 -16.78 -3.43 -10.05
C ILE A 101 -18.03 -3.53 -10.93
N LYS A 102 -18.86 -4.58 -10.79
CA LYS A 102 -20.06 -4.80 -11.63
C LYS A 102 -21.04 -3.63 -11.62
N SER A 103 -21.21 -2.98 -10.47
CA SER A 103 -22.15 -1.86 -10.34
C SER A 103 -21.63 -0.54 -10.91
N ALA A 104 -20.38 -0.50 -11.37
CA ALA A 104 -19.67 0.70 -11.79
C ALA A 104 -18.52 0.33 -12.77
N PRO A 105 -18.86 -0.29 -13.91
CA PRO A 105 -17.87 -0.79 -14.86
C PRO A 105 -17.13 0.37 -15.54
N VAL A 106 -15.92 0.08 -16.05
CA VAL A 106 -15.01 1.10 -16.58
C VAL A 106 -15.60 1.85 -17.78
N GLU A 107 -16.47 1.21 -18.56
CA GLU A 107 -17.10 1.83 -19.72
C GLU A 107 -18.06 2.97 -19.35
N LEU A 108 -18.57 3.00 -18.11
CA LEU A 108 -19.42 4.09 -17.66
C LEU A 108 -18.64 5.36 -17.34
N GLY A 109 -17.32 5.33 -17.15
CA GLY A 109 -16.58 6.50 -16.67
C GLY A 109 -16.44 6.51 -15.13
N LEU A 110 -15.48 7.28 -14.61
CA LEU A 110 -15.21 7.35 -13.16
C LEU A 110 -16.20 8.24 -12.38
N LEU A 111 -16.85 9.18 -13.06
CA LEU A 111 -17.66 10.27 -12.49
C LEU A 111 -19.12 10.25 -12.98
N VAL A 112 -19.57 9.11 -13.49
CA VAL A 112 -20.94 8.93 -14.01
C VAL A 112 -21.81 8.29 -12.96
#